data_AF-A0AAQ2I3A8-F1
#
_entry.id   AF-A0AAQ2I3A8-F1
#
_cell.length_a   1.000
_cell.length_b   1.000
_cell.length_c   1.000
_cell.angle_alpha   90.00
_cell.angle_beta   90.00
_cell.angle_gamma   90.00
#
_symmetry.space_group_name_H-M   'P 1'
#
loop_
_entity.id
_entity.type
_entity.pdbx_description
1 polymer ?
#
loop_
_entity_poly.entity_id
_entity_poly.type
_entity_poly.pdbx_seq_one_letter_code
_entity_poly.pdbx_strand_id
1 'polypeptide(L)'
;MQGMIISNPRLEFLRPVLERWFDCIDRYNTVRGDNDTPYWHDEKANLGLLAAAAWMAEMVTLNDTATRKQNEEGERNARADLLIAGAEDRAFIQATQRWPRVNNLNLTQALLDITVDAKRISYASDLKLGCLFVAPQKAQHSASPEELQDMVDYLQKEHTCAVAWYFPYAYRKLHSDAGNYHPGIAVLFKEARD
;
A
#
# COMPACT_ATOMS: atom_id res chain seq x y z
N MET A 1 4.19 -2.39 16.34
CA MET A 1 3.90 -0.94 16.23
C MET A 1 3.07 -0.76 14.98
N GLN A 2 1.91 -0.15 15.11
CA GLN A 2 0.98 0.04 13.98
C GLN A 2 0.26 1.37 14.13
N GLY A 3 -0.23 1.89 13.02
CA GLY A 3 -1.03 3.11 13.02
C GLY A 3 -1.43 3.51 11.63
N MET A 4 -2.33 4.48 11.55
CA MET A 4 -2.73 5.09 10.29
C MET A 4 -3.16 6.53 10.51
N ILE A 5 -3.07 7.32 9.44
CA ILE A 5 -3.60 8.68 9.34
C ILE A 5 -4.35 8.77 8.02
N ILE A 6 -5.59 9.24 8.06
CA ILE A 6 -6.39 9.55 6.86
C ILE A 6 -6.66 11.06 6.91
N SER A 7 -6.02 11.78 6.00
CA SER A 7 -6.07 13.25 5.94
C SER A 7 -7.12 13.75 4.96
N ASN A 8 -7.55 12.91 4.01
CA ASN A 8 -8.61 13.23 3.06
C ASN A 8 -9.90 12.48 3.44
N PRO A 9 -10.98 13.19 3.84
CA PRO A 9 -12.24 12.56 4.25
C PRO A 9 -12.86 11.63 3.22
N ARG A 10 -12.59 11.84 1.91
CA ARG A 10 -13.06 10.95 0.84
C ARG A 10 -12.45 9.55 0.88
N LEU A 11 -11.36 9.36 1.62
CA LEU A 11 -10.70 8.06 1.80
C LEU A 11 -11.08 7.40 3.12
N GLU A 12 -11.95 8.01 3.93
CA GLU A 12 -12.30 7.49 5.25
C GLU A 12 -12.97 6.11 5.16
N PHE A 13 -13.68 5.83 4.06
CA PHE A 13 -14.24 4.50 3.79
C PHE A 13 -13.15 3.40 3.71
N LEU A 14 -11.88 3.74 3.44
CA LEU A 14 -10.78 2.79 3.46
C LEU A 14 -10.26 2.45 4.86
N ARG A 15 -10.66 3.18 5.92
CA ARG A 15 -10.26 2.87 7.30
C ARG A 15 -10.46 1.40 7.67
N PRO A 16 -11.67 0.82 7.54
CA PRO A 16 -11.87 -0.59 7.88
C PRO A 16 -11.00 -1.52 7.04
N VAL A 17 -10.71 -1.18 5.77
CA VAL A 17 -9.77 -1.95 4.93
C VAL A 17 -8.36 -1.91 5.52
N LEU A 18 -7.87 -0.74 5.93
CA LEU A 18 -6.53 -0.57 6.51
C LEU A 18 -6.40 -1.24 7.88
N GLU A 19 -7.47 -1.27 8.67
CA GLU A 19 -7.51 -2.00 9.94
C GLU A 19 -7.41 -3.51 9.69
N ARG A 20 -8.19 -4.03 8.72
CA ARG A 20 -8.13 -5.45 8.30
C ARG A 20 -6.84 -5.82 7.60
N TRP A 21 -6.13 -4.86 7.02
CA TRP A 21 -4.85 -5.10 6.38
C TRP A 21 -3.78 -5.52 7.41
N PHE A 22 -3.81 -4.93 8.61
CA PHE A 22 -2.97 -5.39 9.73
C PHE A 22 -3.29 -6.85 10.10
N ASP A 23 -4.59 -7.18 10.26
CA ASP A 23 -5.05 -8.53 10.56
C ASP A 23 -4.60 -9.55 9.51
N CYS A 24 -4.64 -9.15 8.23
CA CYS A 24 -4.23 -9.98 7.10
C CYS A 24 -2.73 -10.31 7.14
N ILE A 25 -1.89 -9.32 7.47
CA ILE A 25 -0.44 -9.53 7.64
C ILE A 25 -0.17 -10.45 8.83
N ASP A 26 -0.83 -10.23 9.96
CA ASP A 26 -0.66 -11.08 11.14
C ASP A 26 -1.11 -12.50 10.89
N ARG A 27 -2.24 -12.69 10.21
CA ARG A 27 -2.73 -14.01 9.84
C ARG A 27 -1.78 -14.71 8.88
N TYR A 28 -1.25 -14.01 7.88
CA TYR A 28 -0.25 -14.55 6.97
C TYR A 28 0.97 -15.05 7.75
N ASN A 29 1.55 -14.19 8.59
CA ASN A 29 2.75 -14.52 9.35
C ASN A 29 2.49 -15.66 10.36
N THR A 30 1.31 -15.71 10.98
CA THR A 30 0.93 -16.80 11.90
C THR A 30 0.83 -18.14 11.18
N VAL A 31 0.29 -18.16 9.96
CA VAL A 31 0.10 -19.40 9.17
C VAL A 31 1.40 -19.85 8.50
N ARG A 32 2.20 -18.91 7.99
CA ARG A 32 3.45 -19.18 7.25
C ARG A 32 4.65 -19.32 8.15
N GLY A 33 4.59 -18.78 9.36
CA GLY A 33 5.64 -18.84 10.38
C GLY A 33 6.83 -17.92 10.07
N ASP A 34 7.90 -18.12 10.82
CA ASP A 34 9.08 -17.24 10.89
C ASP A 34 9.99 -17.28 9.63
N ASN A 35 9.58 -17.88 8.52
CA ASN A 35 10.43 -18.03 7.32
C ASN A 35 10.03 -17.10 6.17
N ASP A 36 8.92 -16.38 6.32
CA ASP A 36 8.31 -15.63 5.22
C ASP A 36 7.52 -14.46 5.77
N THR A 37 7.48 -13.35 5.03
CA THR A 37 6.55 -12.26 5.31
C THR A 37 6.07 -11.70 3.98
N PRO A 38 4.81 -11.24 3.90
CA PRO A 38 4.22 -10.91 2.61
C PRO A 38 4.88 -9.68 1.97
N TYR A 39 5.37 -8.76 2.80
CA TYR A 39 6.00 -7.51 2.36
C TYR A 39 7.45 -7.68 1.87
N TRP A 40 8.01 -8.89 1.91
CA TRP A 40 9.29 -9.19 1.24
C TRP A 40 9.13 -9.36 -0.27
N HIS A 41 7.96 -9.81 -0.69
CA HIS A 41 7.62 -10.03 -2.09
C HIS A 41 7.29 -8.71 -2.79
N ASP A 42 6.77 -8.80 -4.01
CA ASP A 42 6.48 -7.68 -4.89
C ASP A 42 5.19 -6.91 -4.55
N GLU A 43 4.88 -5.90 -5.37
CA GLU A 43 3.68 -5.09 -5.21
C GLU A 43 2.39 -5.92 -5.31
N LYS A 44 2.39 -7.01 -6.09
CA LYS A 44 1.19 -7.84 -6.30
C LYS A 44 0.86 -8.64 -5.05
N ALA A 45 1.85 -9.13 -4.32
CA ALA A 45 1.62 -9.79 -3.04
C ALA A 45 0.94 -8.84 -2.05
N ASN A 46 1.42 -7.60 -1.94
CA ASN A 46 0.86 -6.61 -1.03
C ASN A 46 -0.50 -6.08 -1.49
N LEU A 47 -0.70 -5.94 -2.80
CA LEU A 47 -2.01 -5.62 -3.38
C LEU A 47 -3.03 -6.73 -3.11
N GLY A 48 -2.61 -8.00 -3.20
CA GLY A 48 -3.45 -9.16 -2.86
C GLY A 48 -3.89 -9.17 -1.40
N LEU A 49 -3.00 -8.80 -0.48
CA LEU A 49 -3.36 -8.63 0.94
C LEU A 49 -4.33 -7.47 1.16
N LEU A 50 -4.11 -6.34 0.49
CA LEU A 50 -5.02 -5.20 0.57
C LEU A 50 -6.41 -5.58 0.02
N ALA A 51 -6.45 -6.36 -1.06
CA ALA A 51 -7.69 -6.88 -1.62
C ALA A 51 -8.42 -7.84 -0.66
N ALA A 52 -7.68 -8.74 0.00
CA ALA A 52 -8.23 -9.63 1.02
C ALA A 52 -8.77 -8.84 2.24
N ALA A 53 -8.05 -7.80 2.66
CA ALA A 53 -8.47 -6.92 3.73
C ALA A 53 -9.77 -6.18 3.40
N ALA A 54 -9.95 -5.76 2.14
CA ALA A 54 -11.18 -5.15 1.67
C ALA A 54 -12.36 -6.14 1.74
N TRP A 55 -12.17 -7.39 1.31
CA TRP A 55 -13.19 -8.43 1.49
C TRP A 55 -13.55 -8.67 2.96
N MET A 56 -12.56 -8.67 3.86
CA MET A 56 -12.78 -8.77 5.31
C MET A 56 -13.48 -7.54 5.91
N ALA A 57 -13.44 -6.40 5.21
CA ALA A 57 -14.10 -5.15 5.57
C ALA A 57 -15.47 -5.00 4.89
N GLU A 58 -16.08 -6.09 4.42
CA GLU A 58 -17.39 -6.11 3.75
C GLU A 58 -17.43 -5.29 2.45
N MET A 59 -16.28 -5.10 1.81
CA MET A 59 -16.15 -4.47 0.49
C MET A 59 -15.86 -5.51 -0.59
N VAL A 60 -16.04 -5.11 -1.85
CA VAL A 60 -15.67 -5.94 -2.99
C VAL A 60 -14.44 -5.39 -3.69
N THR A 61 -13.67 -6.31 -4.28
CA THR A 61 -12.50 -5.95 -5.07
C THR A 61 -12.45 -6.65 -6.41
N LEU A 62 -11.81 -5.99 -7.37
CA LEU A 62 -11.52 -6.57 -8.69
C LEU A 62 -10.12 -6.13 -9.13
N ASN A 63 -9.26 -7.11 -9.39
CA ASN A 63 -7.91 -6.89 -9.90
C ASN A 63 -7.95 -6.58 -11.40
N ASP A 64 -6.97 -5.81 -11.89
CA ASP A 64 -6.77 -5.53 -13.33
C ASP A 64 -8.05 -4.96 -13.99
N THR A 65 -8.73 -4.06 -13.27
CA THR A 65 -10.02 -3.52 -13.65
C THR A 65 -9.87 -2.55 -14.82
N ALA A 66 -10.55 -2.82 -15.94
CA ALA A 66 -10.59 -1.89 -17.07
C ALA A 66 -11.28 -0.58 -16.70
N THR A 67 -10.68 0.56 -17.06
CA THR A 67 -11.17 1.90 -16.66
C THR A 67 -11.71 2.75 -17.80
N ARG A 68 -11.79 2.20 -19.01
CA ARG A 68 -12.42 2.81 -20.19
C ARG A 68 -13.54 1.92 -20.75
N LYS A 69 -14.59 2.56 -21.27
CA LYS A 69 -15.35 2.03 -22.42
C LYS A 69 -14.56 2.37 -23.68
N GLN A 70 -14.38 1.38 -24.54
CA GLN A 70 -13.68 1.49 -25.83
C GLN A 70 -14.15 2.75 -26.60
N ASN A 71 -13.24 3.65 -26.94
CA ASN A 71 -13.47 4.76 -27.86
C ASN A 71 -13.12 4.33 -29.31
N GLU A 72 -13.75 4.98 -30.29
CA GLU A 72 -13.71 4.61 -31.72
C GLU A 72 -12.29 4.59 -32.32
N GLU A 73 -11.32 5.26 -31.68
CA GLU A 73 -9.93 5.39 -32.13
C GLU A 73 -9.00 4.25 -31.66
N GLY A 74 -9.50 3.27 -30.93
CA GLY A 74 -8.75 2.04 -30.61
C GLY A 74 -7.60 2.21 -29.59
N GLU A 75 -7.54 3.34 -28.87
CA GLU A 75 -6.59 3.52 -27.79
C GLU A 75 -6.81 2.48 -26.67
N ARG A 76 -5.73 1.81 -26.28
CA ARG A 76 -5.78 0.73 -25.28
C ARG A 76 -6.30 1.22 -23.93
N ASN A 77 -7.27 0.48 -23.42
CA ASN A 77 -7.84 0.60 -22.08
C ASN A 77 -6.78 0.85 -21.01
N ALA A 78 -6.82 2.01 -20.35
CA ALA A 78 -6.15 2.16 -19.06
C ALA A 78 -6.82 1.18 -18.08
N ARG A 79 -6.03 0.40 -17.35
CA ARG A 79 -6.51 -0.53 -16.32
C ARG A 79 -6.01 -0.06 -14.97
N ALA A 80 -6.85 -0.14 -13.95
CA ALA A 80 -6.45 -0.01 -12.56
C ALA A 80 -5.96 -1.36 -12.05
N ASP A 81 -4.90 -1.37 -11.25
CA ASP A 81 -4.40 -2.61 -10.65
C ASP A 81 -5.44 -3.22 -9.70
N LEU A 82 -6.18 -2.36 -8.98
CA LEU A 82 -7.23 -2.77 -8.05
C LEU A 82 -8.40 -1.77 -8.04
N LEU A 83 -9.62 -2.30 -8.10
CA LEU A 83 -10.84 -1.63 -7.66
C LEU A 83 -11.14 -2.05 -6.22
N ILE A 84 -11.45 -1.10 -5.35
CA ILE A 84 -12.10 -1.33 -4.05
C ILE A 84 -13.42 -0.58 -4.06
N ALA A 85 -14.52 -1.26 -3.76
CA ALA A 85 -15.85 -0.65 -3.73
C ALA A 85 -16.67 -1.13 -2.53
N GLY A 86 -17.28 -0.18 -1.83
CA GLY A 86 -18.39 -0.39 -0.91
C GLY A 86 -19.74 -0.11 -1.60
N ALA A 87 -20.78 0.13 -0.79
CA ALA A 87 -22.12 0.43 -1.30
C ALA A 87 -22.21 1.80 -1.99
N GLU A 88 -21.53 2.81 -1.43
CA GLU A 88 -21.62 4.21 -1.88
C GLU A 88 -20.30 4.72 -2.46
N ASP A 89 -19.18 4.28 -1.90
CA ASP A 89 -17.84 4.73 -2.27
C ASP A 89 -17.06 3.67 -3.06
N ARG A 90 -16.18 4.15 -3.94
CA ARG A 90 -15.21 3.30 -4.64
C ARG A 90 -13.95 4.05 -4.98
N ALA A 91 -12.82 3.33 -5.01
CA ALA A 91 -11.55 3.82 -5.49
C ALA A 91 -10.94 2.87 -6.52
N PHE A 92 -10.32 3.46 -7.54
CA PHE A 92 -9.46 2.78 -8.49
C PHE A 92 -8.01 3.09 -8.14
N ILE A 93 -7.19 2.06 -8.03
CA ILE A 93 -5.84 2.13 -7.50
C ILE A 93 -4.84 1.71 -8.59
N GLN A 94 -3.80 2.52 -8.77
CA GLN A 94 -2.51 2.06 -9.32
C GLN A 94 -1.55 1.82 -8.17
N ALA A 95 -0.83 0.72 -8.18
CA ALA A 95 0.06 0.34 -7.11
C ALA A 95 1.52 0.20 -7.56
N THR A 96 2.44 0.57 -6.69
CA THR A 96 3.85 0.23 -6.84
C THR A 96 4.47 -0.06 -5.47
N GLN A 97 5.68 -0.60 -5.47
CA GLN A 97 6.41 -0.92 -4.24
C GLN A 97 7.86 -0.42 -4.28
N ARG A 98 8.36 -0.02 -3.10
CA ARG A 98 9.76 0.32 -2.86
C ARG A 98 10.30 -0.39 -1.62
N TRP A 99 11.59 -0.72 -1.66
CA TRP A 99 12.35 -1.29 -0.55
C TRP A 99 13.48 -0.34 -0.14
N PRO A 100 13.16 0.86 0.37
CA PRO A 100 14.19 1.81 0.74
C PRO A 100 14.93 1.39 2.00
N ARG A 101 16.03 2.08 2.33
CA ARG A 101 16.70 1.86 3.61
C ARG A 101 15.89 2.50 4.73
N VAL A 102 15.81 1.88 5.91
CA VAL A 102 15.06 2.40 7.08
C VAL A 102 15.37 3.88 7.36
N ASN A 103 16.64 4.30 7.25
CA ASN A 103 17.08 5.67 7.56
C ASN A 103 17.12 6.60 6.33
N ASN A 104 16.61 6.15 5.18
CA ASN A 104 16.57 6.95 3.95
C ASN A 104 15.46 6.44 3.01
N LEU A 105 14.22 6.88 3.27
CA LEU A 105 13.06 6.43 2.51
C LEU A 105 12.97 7.03 1.10
N ASN A 106 13.20 8.35 0.96
CA ASN A 106 13.14 9.11 -0.29
C ASN A 106 11.92 8.74 -1.18
N LEU A 107 10.71 9.00 -0.67
CA LEU A 107 9.46 8.51 -1.28
C LEU A 107 8.84 9.48 -2.29
N THR A 108 9.27 10.75 -2.28
CA THR A 108 8.62 11.83 -3.02
C THR A 108 8.50 11.52 -4.52
N GLN A 109 9.57 11.09 -5.17
CA GLN A 109 9.53 10.77 -6.60
C GLN A 109 8.61 9.56 -6.88
N ALA A 110 8.70 8.51 -6.07
CA ALA A 110 7.85 7.32 -6.24
C ALA A 110 6.36 7.66 -6.08
N LEU A 111 6.02 8.54 -5.13
CA LEU A 111 4.66 9.05 -4.94
C LEU A 111 4.19 9.89 -6.14
N LEU A 112 5.06 10.71 -6.72
CA LEU A 112 4.74 11.49 -7.92
C LEU A 112 4.48 10.57 -9.12
N ASP A 113 5.38 9.60 -9.37
CA ASP A 113 5.27 8.66 -10.48
C ASP A 113 3.96 7.86 -10.41
N ILE A 114 3.65 7.27 -9.26
CA ILE A 114 2.44 6.45 -9.11
C ILE A 114 1.15 7.29 -9.18
N THR A 115 1.21 8.55 -8.78
CA THR A 115 0.08 9.48 -8.94
C THR A 115 -0.14 9.82 -10.42
N VAL A 116 0.93 10.00 -11.20
CA VAL A 116 0.86 10.21 -12.65
C VAL A 116 0.27 9.00 -13.36
N ASP A 117 0.66 7.78 -12.96
CA ASP A 117 0.07 6.57 -13.52
C ASP A 117 -1.43 6.47 -13.17
N ALA A 118 -1.81 6.81 -11.93
CA ALA A 118 -3.22 6.84 -11.52
C ALA A 118 -4.07 7.87 -12.28
N LYS A 119 -3.49 8.96 -12.78
CA LYS A 119 -4.21 9.93 -13.64
C LYS A 119 -4.70 9.30 -14.95
N ARG A 120 -4.07 8.22 -15.43
CA ARG A 120 -4.47 7.54 -16.68
C ARG A 120 -5.81 6.78 -16.54
N ILE A 121 -6.26 6.53 -15.31
CA ILE A 121 -7.58 5.95 -15.03
C ILE A 121 -8.66 6.91 -15.55
N SER A 122 -9.54 6.41 -16.42
CA SER A 122 -10.37 7.28 -17.27
C SER A 122 -11.76 7.61 -16.73
N TYR A 123 -12.13 7.11 -15.54
CA TYR A 123 -13.38 7.50 -14.88
C TYR A 123 -13.22 8.85 -14.16
N ALA A 124 -13.62 9.95 -14.80
CA ALA A 124 -13.43 11.31 -14.29
C ALA A 124 -14.16 11.59 -12.96
N SER A 125 -15.27 10.91 -12.67
CA SER A 125 -16.05 11.11 -11.44
C SER A 125 -15.58 10.25 -10.26
N ASP A 126 -14.78 9.23 -10.50
CA ASP A 126 -14.41 8.24 -9.47
C ASP A 126 -13.09 8.62 -8.79
N LEU A 127 -12.91 8.15 -7.54
CA LEU A 127 -11.69 8.39 -6.79
C LEU A 127 -10.53 7.58 -7.39
N LYS A 128 -9.50 8.28 -7.89
CA LYS A 128 -8.29 7.69 -8.47
C LYS A 128 -7.13 7.83 -7.50
N LEU A 129 -6.49 6.73 -7.14
CA LEU A 129 -5.42 6.71 -6.14
C LEU A 129 -4.14 6.12 -6.72
N GLY A 130 -3.03 6.80 -6.49
CA GLY A 130 -1.72 6.16 -6.46
C GLY A 130 -1.50 5.53 -5.08
N CYS A 131 -1.11 4.26 -5.06
CA CYS A 131 -0.81 3.48 -3.86
C CYS A 131 0.67 3.08 -3.88
N LEU A 132 1.41 3.50 -2.86
CA LEU A 132 2.81 3.15 -2.69
C LEU A 132 2.97 2.24 -1.48
N PHE A 133 3.36 1.00 -1.71
CA PHE A 133 3.85 0.12 -0.67
C PHE A 133 5.33 0.39 -0.39
N VAL A 134 5.69 0.47 0.88
CA VAL A 134 7.06 0.72 1.33
C VAL A 134 7.45 -0.37 2.31
N ALA A 135 8.31 -1.27 1.88
CA ALA A 135 8.86 -2.36 2.68
C ALA A 135 10.32 -2.03 3.03
N PRO A 136 10.57 -1.17 4.04
CA PRO A 136 11.91 -0.71 4.36
C PRO A 136 12.83 -1.87 4.71
N GLN A 137 14.12 -1.70 4.43
CA GLN A 137 15.12 -2.72 4.66
C GLN A 137 16.34 -2.18 5.39
N LYS A 138 16.98 -3.04 6.17
CA LYS A 138 18.22 -2.74 6.87
C LYS A 138 19.16 -3.94 6.80
N ALA A 139 20.42 -3.68 6.49
CA ALA A 139 21.44 -4.72 6.48
C ALA A 139 21.95 -5.00 7.90
N GLN A 140 22.51 -6.20 8.10
CA GLN A 140 23.24 -6.65 9.30
C GLN A 140 22.40 -6.86 10.57
N HIS A 141 21.47 -5.97 10.89
CA HIS A 141 20.64 -6.10 12.09
C HIS A 141 19.24 -5.48 11.93
N SER A 142 18.32 -5.89 12.80
CA SER A 142 16.96 -5.34 12.86
C SER A 142 16.97 -3.85 13.23
N ALA A 143 15.99 -3.10 12.73
CA ALA A 143 15.80 -1.70 13.09
C ALA A 143 15.47 -1.53 14.59
N SER A 144 16.04 -0.50 15.22
CA SER A 144 15.74 -0.16 16.61
C SER A 144 14.34 0.48 16.73
N PRO A 145 13.73 0.50 17.93
CA PRO A 145 12.48 1.22 18.15
C PRO A 145 12.56 2.71 17.77
N GLU A 146 13.70 3.36 18.01
CA GLU A 146 13.95 4.77 17.67
C GLU A 146 13.97 4.98 16.15
N GLU A 147 14.69 4.14 15.41
CA GLU A 147 14.73 4.22 13.95
C GLU A 147 13.34 4.00 13.34
N LEU A 148 12.53 3.12 13.93
CA LEU A 148 11.16 2.91 13.48
C LEU A 148 10.26 4.11 13.80
N GLN A 149 10.48 4.78 14.93
CA GLN A 149 9.75 5.99 15.27
C GLN A 149 10.12 7.14 14.33
N ASP A 150 11.41 7.37 14.07
CA ASP A 150 11.89 8.37 13.11
C ASP A 150 11.31 8.12 11.71
N MET A 151 11.24 6.86 11.31
CA MET A 151 10.62 6.45 10.04
C MET A 151 9.12 6.74 10.01
N VAL A 152 8.39 6.45 11.10
CA VAL A 152 6.96 6.81 11.22
C VAL A 152 6.78 8.32 11.12
N ASP A 153 7.59 9.10 11.83
CA ASP A 153 7.54 10.56 11.80
C ASP A 153 7.82 11.10 10.39
N TYR A 154 8.72 10.46 9.63
CA TYR A 154 8.94 10.79 8.21
C TYR A 154 7.72 10.46 7.35
N LEU A 155 7.15 9.25 7.48
CA LEU A 155 5.97 8.81 6.74
C LEU A 155 4.77 9.74 6.96
N GLN A 156 4.58 10.24 8.18
CA GLN A 156 3.50 11.16 8.52
C GLN A 156 3.66 12.56 7.92
N LYS A 157 4.90 12.97 7.59
CA LYS A 157 5.20 14.27 6.97
C LYS A 157 5.01 14.24 5.45
N GLU A 158 4.92 13.05 4.84
CA GLU A 158 4.66 12.92 3.41
C GLU A 158 3.26 13.46 3.06
N HIS A 159 3.20 14.33 2.07
CA HIS A 159 1.95 14.95 1.59
C HIS A 159 1.08 13.92 0.84
N THR A 160 0.38 13.11 1.62
CA THR A 160 -0.47 11.99 1.20
C THR A 160 -1.89 12.16 1.72
N CYS A 161 -2.84 11.45 1.09
CA CYS A 161 -4.25 11.46 1.48
C CYS A 161 -4.54 10.46 2.61
N ALA A 162 -3.81 9.36 2.64
CA ALA A 162 -3.81 8.41 3.74
C ALA A 162 -2.44 7.71 3.82
N VAL A 163 -2.04 7.32 5.03
CA VAL A 163 -0.87 6.50 5.29
C VAL A 163 -1.19 5.51 6.41
N ALA A 164 -0.81 4.26 6.25
CA ALA A 164 -0.87 3.24 7.29
C ALA A 164 0.46 2.50 7.37
N TRP A 165 0.85 2.07 8.56
CA TRP A 165 2.10 1.36 8.79
C TRP A 165 1.91 0.21 9.76
N TYR A 166 2.63 -0.87 9.49
CA TYR A 166 2.67 -2.04 10.33
C TYR A 166 4.08 -2.61 10.48
N PHE A 167 4.60 -2.55 11.71
CA PHE A 167 5.91 -3.07 12.10
C PHE A 167 5.75 -4.09 13.23
N PRO A 168 5.42 -5.36 12.91
CA PRO A 168 5.11 -6.39 13.89
C PRO A 168 6.37 -6.82 14.66
N TYR A 169 6.33 -6.74 15.99
CA TYR A 169 7.52 -6.96 16.84
C TYR A 169 8.13 -8.35 16.65
N ALA A 170 7.29 -9.40 16.62
CA ALA A 170 7.73 -10.79 16.50
C ALA A 170 8.53 -11.08 15.22
N TYR A 171 8.25 -10.35 14.14
CA TYR A 171 8.80 -10.62 12.81
C TYR A 171 9.90 -9.63 12.37
N ARG A 172 10.29 -8.67 13.22
CA ARG A 172 11.40 -7.73 12.93
C ARG A 172 12.77 -8.39 12.84
N LYS A 173 12.93 -9.55 13.48
CA LYS A 173 14.15 -10.37 13.47
C LYS A 173 14.33 -11.15 12.15
N LEU A 174 13.30 -11.18 11.32
CA LEU A 174 13.34 -11.92 10.06
C LEU A 174 14.19 -11.18 9.04
N HIS A 175 14.93 -11.94 8.25
CA HIS A 175 15.77 -11.45 7.18
C HIS A 175 15.57 -12.30 5.94
N SER A 176 15.65 -11.66 4.77
CA SER A 176 15.66 -12.35 3.49
C SER A 176 16.93 -13.18 3.30
N ASP A 177 16.95 -14.05 2.29
CA ASP A 177 18.13 -14.81 1.89
C ASP A 177 19.35 -13.91 1.58
N ALA A 178 19.10 -12.66 1.19
CA ALA A 178 20.13 -11.64 0.97
C ALA A 178 20.67 -11.00 2.27
N GLY A 179 20.18 -11.41 3.44
CA GLY A 179 20.58 -10.89 4.76
C GLY A 179 19.96 -9.53 5.12
N ASN A 180 18.94 -9.07 4.39
CA ASN A 180 18.25 -7.82 4.68
C ASN A 180 17.09 -8.05 5.64
N TYR A 181 17.07 -7.32 6.75
CA TYR A 181 15.96 -7.27 7.70
C TYR A 181 14.90 -6.31 7.19
N HIS A 182 13.64 -6.76 7.18
CA HIS A 182 12.50 -5.89 6.89
C HIS A 182 11.61 -5.79 8.13
N PRO A 183 11.57 -4.63 8.81
CA PRO A 183 10.87 -4.51 10.08
C PRO A 183 9.33 -4.48 9.93
N GLY A 184 8.82 -4.42 8.70
CA GLY A 184 7.41 -4.36 8.36
C GLY A 184 7.18 -3.60 7.06
N ILE A 185 6.01 -2.96 6.94
CA ILE A 185 5.55 -2.30 5.73
C ILE A 185 4.71 -1.06 6.05
N ALA A 186 4.75 -0.08 5.16
CA ALA A 186 3.78 1.02 5.10
C ALA A 186 3.06 1.05 3.75
N VAL A 187 1.86 1.59 3.73
CA VAL A 187 1.09 1.89 2.52
C VAL A 187 0.70 3.36 2.54
N LEU A 188 0.97 4.07 1.44
CA LEU A 188 0.66 5.48 1.27
C LEU A 188 -0.27 5.66 0.08
N PHE A 189 -1.35 6.43 0.25
CA PHE A 189 -2.30 6.76 -0.80
C PHE A 189 -2.23 8.24 -1.16
N LYS A 190 -2.23 8.52 -2.45
CA LYS A 190 -2.30 9.89 -2.97
C LYS A 190 -3.37 9.99 -4.05
N GLU A 191 -4.25 10.97 -3.92
CA GLU A 191 -5.31 11.24 -4.89
C GLU A 191 -4.70 11.79 -6.19
N ALA A 192 -5.01 11.14 -7.30
CA ALA A 192 -4.69 11.60 -8.64
C ALA A 192 -5.79 12.55 -9.13
N ARG A 193 -5.60 13.83 -8.82
CA ARG A 193 -6.44 14.92 -9.35
C ARG A 193 -6.05 15.21 -10.79
N ASP A 194 -7.03 15.56 -11.61
CA ASP A 194 -6.79 15.97 -13.00
C ASP A 194 -5.87 17.19 -13.06
#